data_AF-A0A0V8HHH0-F1
#
_entry.id   AF-A0A0V8HHH0-F1
#
_cell.length_a   1.000
_cell.length_b   1.000
_cell.length_c   1.000
_cell.angle_alpha   90.00
_cell.angle_beta   90.00
_cell.angle_gamma   90.00
#
_symmetry.space_group_name_H-M   'P 1'
#
loop_
_entity.id
_entity.type
_entity.pdbx_description
1 polymer ?
#
loop_
_entity_poly.entity_id
_entity_poly.type
_entity_poly.pdbx_seq_one_letter_code
_entity_poly.pdbx_strand_id
1 'polypeptide(L)' 'MNSASELGATLQRTRKSHGLTQEQLAELAGISERTLRSIERGAGNPSIEAVLSVVEVLGLRIVVTE' A
#
# COMPACT_ATOMS: atom_id res chain seq x y z
N MET A 1 1.29 -3.99 -14.40
CA MET A 1 1.87 -4.12 -13.06
C MET A 1 1.73 -5.58 -12.71
N ASN A 2 2.84 -6.29 -12.66
CA ASN A 2 2.88 -7.75 -12.82
C ASN A 2 3.48 -8.44 -11.59
N SER A 3 3.73 -7.71 -10.50
CA SER A 3 4.24 -8.26 -9.24
C SER A 3 3.81 -7.44 -8.01
N ALA A 4 3.86 -8.08 -6.83
CA ALA A 4 3.62 -7.40 -5.55
C ALA A 4 4.65 -6.29 -5.27
N SER A 5 5.90 -6.45 -5.73
CA SER A 5 6.95 -5.44 -5.56
C SER A 5 6.69 -4.18 -6.39
N GLU A 6 6.17 -4.32 -7.62
CA GLU A 6 5.78 -3.18 -8.45
C GLU A 6 4.57 -2.43 -7.86
N LEU A 7 3.60 -3.17 -7.30
CA LEU A 7 2.50 -2.58 -6.54
C LEU A 7 3.00 -1.82 -5.33
N GLY A 8 3.80 -2.46 -4.48
CA GLY A 8 4.39 -1.84 -3.29
C GLY A 8 5.16 -0.56 -3.61
N ALA A 9 5.97 -0.57 -4.67
CA ALA A 9 6.69 0.61 -5.13
C ALA A 9 5.76 1.74 -5.60
N THR A 10 4.63 1.41 -6.23
CA THR A 10 3.62 2.38 -6.67
C THR A 10 2.90 3.01 -5.48
N LEU A 11 2.50 2.20 -4.49
CA LEU A 11 1.90 2.69 -3.24
C LEU A 11 2.88 3.60 -2.48
N GLN A 12 4.15 3.20 -2.38
CA GLN A 12 5.19 4.00 -1.74
C GLN A 12 5.40 5.35 -2.42
N ARG A 13 5.48 5.39 -3.76
CA ARG A 13 5.64 6.65 -4.50
C ARG A 13 4.44 7.58 -4.26
N THR A 14 3.23 7.03 -4.29
CA THR A 14 1.99 7.79 -4.07
C THR A 14 1.90 8.33 -2.63
N ARG A 15 2.25 7.51 -1.63
CA ARG A 15 2.36 7.97 -0.24
C ARG A 15 3.32 9.16 -0.13
N LYS A 16 4.51 9.05 -0.73
CA LYS A 16 5.52 10.12 -0.70
C LYS A 16 5.04 11.39 -1.39
N SER A 17 4.28 11.30 -2.50
CA SER A 17 3.70 12.48 -3.14
C SER A 17 2.63 13.16 -2.29
N HIS A 18 1.97 12.42 -1.39
CA HIS A 18 1.06 12.99 -0.39
C HIS A 18 1.78 13.54 0.85
N GLY A 19 3.12 13.46 0.93
CA GLY A 19 3.90 13.94 2.07
C GLY A 19 3.75 13.10 3.35
N LEU A 20 3.20 11.89 3.25
CA LEU A 20 2.92 11.04 4.42
C LEU A 20 4.11 10.16 4.80
N THR A 21 4.34 9.98 6.10
CA THR A 21 5.22 8.91 6.63
C THR A 21 4.54 7.54 6.54
N GLN A 22 5.32 6.47 6.73
CA GLN A 22 4.73 5.12 6.81
C GLN A 22 3.78 4.99 8.00
N GLU A 23 4.16 5.53 9.15
CA GLU A 23 3.32 5.54 10.35
C GLU A 23 1.97 6.23 10.11
N GLN A 24 1.98 7.43 9.51
CA GLN A 24 0.77 8.18 9.19
C GLN A 24 -0.16 7.44 8.23
N LEU A 25 0.38 6.86 7.14
CA LEU A 25 -0.44 6.10 6.21
C LEU A 25 -0.99 4.82 6.85
N ALA A 26 -0.18 4.15 7.68
CA ALA A 26 -0.60 2.93 8.37
C ALA A 26 -1.75 3.23 9.35
N GLU A 27 -1.65 4.32 10.10
CA GLU A 27 -2.72 4.81 10.98
C GLU A 27 -4.00 5.12 10.21
N LEU A 28 -3.91 5.90 9.12
CA LEU A 28 -5.06 6.23 8.27
C LEU A 28 -5.70 4.98 7.65
N ALA A 29 -4.90 3.97 7.29
CA ALA A 29 -5.38 2.73 6.70
C ALA A 29 -5.81 1.67 7.75
N GLY A 30 -5.70 1.97 9.04
CA GLY A 30 -6.07 1.04 10.11
C GLY A 30 -5.19 -0.22 10.19
N ILE A 31 -3.92 -0.14 9.78
CA ILE A 31 -2.97 -1.26 9.79
C ILE A 31 -1.71 -0.92 10.59
N SER A 32 -0.90 -1.93 10.91
CA SER A 32 0.40 -1.67 11.54
C SER A 32 1.40 -1.06 10.53
N GLU A 33 2.30 -0.20 11.00
CA GLU A 33 3.42 0.32 10.20
C GLU A 33 4.27 -0.82 9.61
N ARG A 34 4.46 -1.91 10.37
CA ARG A 34 5.13 -3.13 9.89
C ARG A 34 4.42 -3.73 8.68
N THR A 35 3.09 -3.82 8.71
CA THR A 35 2.27 -4.31 7.60
C THR A 35 2.44 -3.41 6.39
N LEU A 36 2.33 -2.08 6.56
CA LEU A 36 2.55 -1.14 5.46
C LEU A 36 3.96 -1.27 4.86
N ARG A 37 4.98 -1.40 5.71
CA ARG A 37 6.37 -1.57 5.28
C ARG A 37 6.60 -2.88 4.51
N SER A 38 5.84 -3.93 4.82
CA SER A 38 5.82 -5.19 4.08
C SER A 38 5.13 -5.02 2.72
N ILE A 39 3.97 -4.35 2.69
CA ILE A 39 3.23 -4.00 1.47
C ILE A 39 4.11 -3.20 0.51
N GLU A 40 4.74 -2.12 0.97
CA GLU A 40 5.58 -1.25 0.12
C GLU A 40 6.81 -1.96 -0.45
N ARG A 41 7.26 -3.04 0.20
CA ARG A 41 8.37 -3.88 -0.27
C ARG A 41 7.93 -5.09 -1.09
N GLY A 42 6.62 -5.32 -1.25
CA GLY A 42 6.09 -6.51 -1.91
C GLY A 42 6.44 -7.82 -1.18
N ALA A 43 6.61 -7.78 0.14
CA ALA A 43 7.08 -8.90 0.95
C ALA A 43 6.11 -9.24 2.09
N GLY A 44 6.31 -10.37 2.76
CA GLY A 44 5.65 -10.66 4.04
C GLY A 44 4.17 -11.05 3.99
N ASN A 45 3.66 -11.42 2.80
CA ASN A 45 2.30 -11.92 2.57
C ASN A 45 1.18 -11.11 3.27
N PRO A 46 1.03 -9.80 2.97
CA PRO A 46 -0.07 -9.01 3.50
C PRO A 46 -1.42 -9.52 2.99
N SER A 47 -2.47 -9.37 3.80
CA SER A 47 -3.83 -9.69 3.33
C SER A 47 -4.24 -8.74 2.21
N ILE A 48 -5.12 -9.21 1.32
CA ILE A 48 -5.70 -8.36 0.28
C ILE A 48 -6.46 -7.17 0.88
N GLU A 49 -7.13 -7.37 2.02
CA GLU A 49 -7.82 -6.33 2.77
C GLU A 49 -6.87 -5.20 3.18
N ALA A 50 -5.71 -5.53 3.76
CA ALA A 50 -4.71 -4.53 4.16
C ALA A 50 -4.18 -3.72 2.95
N VAL A 51 -4.01 -4.38 1.80
CA VAL A 51 -3.61 -3.71 0.56
C VAL A 51 -4.72 -2.76 0.07
N LEU A 52 -5.98 -3.21 0.11
CA LEU A 52 -7.12 -2.40 -0.30
C LEU A 52 -7.32 -1.17 0.59
N SER A 53 -7.16 -1.30 1.92
CA SER A 53 -7.23 -0.15 2.83
C SER A 53 -6.20 0.92 2.50
N VAL A 54 -4.96 0.51 2.17
CA VAL A 54 -3.91 1.44 1.76
C VAL A 54 -4.24 2.12 0.43
N VAL A 55 -4.76 1.36 -0.54
CA VAL A 55 -5.18 1.89 -1.84
C VAL A 55 -6.29 2.93 -1.69
N GLU A 56 -7.28 2.65 -0.84
CA GLU A 56 -8.41 3.56 -0.57
C GLU A 56 -7.94 4.89 0.04
N VAL A 57 -7.10 4.84 1.07
CA VAL A 57 -6.56 6.05 1.72
C VAL A 57 -5.72 6.90 0.76
N LEU A 58 -5.02 6.26 -0.17
CA LEU A 58 -4.24 6.95 -1.20
C LEU A 58 -5.09 7.47 -2.37
N GLY A 59 -6.41 7.24 -2.36
CA GLY A 59 -7.30 7.65 -3.46
C GLY A 59 -7.04 6.90 -4.76
N LEU A 60 -6.44 5.70 -4.68
CA LEU A 60 -6.14 4.84 -5.82
C LEU A 60 -7.26 3.82 -6.06
N ARG A 61 -7.20 3.12 -7.20
CA ARG A 61 -8.11 2.01 -7.51
C ARG A 61 -7.33 0.84 -8.09
N ILE A 62 -7.67 -0.38 -7.65
CA ILE A 62 -7.22 -1.61 -8.29
C ILE A 62 -8.26 -1.99 -9.35
N VAL A 63 -7.79 -2.33 -10.55
CA VAL A 63 -8.61 -2.86 -11.64
C VAL A 63 -8.12 -4.27 -11.94
N VAL A 64 -9.05 -5.22 -11.99
CA VAL A 64 -8.79 -6.59 -12.43
C VAL A 64 -9.15 -6.67 -13.91
N THR A 65 -8.22 -7.15 -14.73
CA THR A 65 -8.38 -7.26 -16.19
C THR A 65 -8.19 -8.72 -16.62
N GLU A 66 -9.01 -9.18 -17.57
CA GLU A 66 -8.86 -10.48 -18.24
C GLU A 66 -7.88 -10.44 -19.42
#